data_AF-A0A7E4W8H1-F1
#
_entry.id   AF-A0A7E4W8H1-F1
#
_cell.length_a   1.000
_cell.length_b   1.000
_cell.length_c   1.000
_cell.angle_alpha   90.00
_cell.angle_beta   90.00
_cell.angle_gamma   90.00
#
_symmetry.space_group_name_H-M   'P 1'
#
loop_
_entity.id
_entity.type
_entity.pdbx_description
1 polymer ?
#
loop_
_entity_poly.entity_id
_entity_poly.type
_entity_poly.pdbx_seq_one_letter_code
_entity_poly.pdbx_strand_id
1 'polypeptide(L)'
;MFYNSYTVSVANDTFDWERIIDHSKYECFGQQVLYFKERAVRFIRIESVDGYLEIDEKIEALFATNPFEIDPVTTLTVPTRNIIPNKMLPKWKSTTGNGFTTGIHFSNGEVIQRKGDVIIYQFSQPYIIGSLKLLFSDIRSYVISVKANDNWTRVFSEKNVSGWRTATFEKQPVVFIQIRDTAPLTNIYNLFKLECPAT
;
A
#
# COMPACT_ATOMS: atom_id res chain seq x y z
N MET A 1 4.69 9.98 12.97
CA MET A 1 5.08 9.01 11.95
C MET A 1 5.76 9.79 10.86
N PHE A 2 7.04 9.52 10.61
CA PHE A 2 7.79 10.21 9.55
C PHE A 2 7.63 9.40 8.27
N TYR A 3 7.09 10.03 7.24
CA TYR A 3 7.05 9.45 5.90
C TYR A 3 8.27 9.94 5.15
N ASN A 4 8.87 9.07 4.34
CA ASN A 4 10.06 9.41 3.59
C ASN A 4 9.74 9.33 2.10
N SER A 5 9.96 10.44 1.41
CA SER A 5 10.06 10.50 -0.05
C SER A 5 11.54 10.43 -0.40
N TYR A 6 11.94 9.50 -1.27
CA TYR A 6 13.35 9.27 -1.58
C TYR A 6 13.59 8.81 -3.01
N THR A 7 14.84 8.86 -3.44
CA THR A 7 15.28 8.25 -4.69
C THR A 7 16.45 7.31 -4.44
N VAL A 8 16.59 6.28 -5.27
CA VAL A 8 17.74 5.36 -5.23
C VAL A 8 18.48 5.44 -6.54
N SER A 9 19.79 5.66 -6.45
CA SER A 9 20.69 5.68 -7.60
C SER A 9 21.83 4.71 -7.39
N VAL A 10 22.35 4.17 -8.49
CA VAL A 10 23.47 3.23 -8.51
C VAL A 10 24.57 3.70 -9.44
N ALA A 11 25.80 3.33 -9.11
CA ALA A 11 26.96 3.66 -9.93
C ALA A 11 28.02 2.55 -9.88
N ASN A 12 28.82 2.46 -10.93
CA ASN A 12 30.03 1.63 -10.97
C ASN A 12 31.30 2.42 -10.60
N ASP A 13 31.24 3.74 -10.74
CA ASP A 13 32.25 4.71 -10.31
C ASP A 13 31.60 5.80 -9.45
N THR A 14 32.34 6.86 -9.13
CA THR A 14 31.84 7.95 -8.26
C THR A 14 31.19 9.10 -9.03
N PHE A 15 31.16 9.05 -10.35
CA PHE A 15 30.77 10.17 -11.21
C PHE A 15 29.47 9.92 -11.97
N ASP A 16 29.24 8.71 -12.47
CA ASP A 16 28.07 8.37 -13.27
C ASP A 16 27.01 7.63 -12.45
N TRP A 17 26.05 8.40 -11.95
CA TRP A 17 24.95 7.90 -11.13
C TRP A 17 23.69 7.75 -11.96
N GLU A 18 23.15 6.54 -12.01
CA GLU A 18 21.86 6.27 -12.65
C GLU A 18 20.77 6.09 -11.59
N ARG A 19 19.70 6.88 -11.69
CA ARG A 19 18.52 6.71 -10.85
C ARG A 19 17.74 5.48 -11.30
N ILE A 20 17.59 4.52 -10.40
CA ILE A 20 16.87 3.26 -10.64
C ILE A 20 15.50 3.22 -9.97
N ILE A 21 15.28 4.01 -8.92
CA ILE A 21 14.01 4.13 -8.21
C ILE A 21 13.72 5.60 -7.95
N ASP A 22 12.52 6.04 -8.31
CA ASP A 22 12.02 7.37 -8.00
C ASP A 22 10.76 7.28 -7.12
N HIS A 23 10.96 7.36 -5.81
CA HIS A 23 9.87 7.45 -4.83
C HIS A 23 9.69 8.88 -4.29
N SER A 24 10.11 9.90 -5.05
CA SER A 24 10.06 11.30 -4.59
C SER A 24 8.65 11.83 -4.35
N LYS A 25 7.62 11.15 -4.86
CA LYS A 25 6.22 11.56 -4.80
C LYS A 25 5.35 10.67 -3.90
N TYR A 26 5.95 9.71 -3.20
CA TYR A 26 5.21 8.68 -2.46
C TYR A 26 5.58 8.69 -0.98
N GLU A 27 4.55 8.63 -0.14
CA GLU A 27 4.69 8.54 1.32
C GLU A 27 5.11 7.11 1.72
N CYS A 28 6.41 6.80 1.63
CA CYS A 28 6.95 5.49 1.97
C CYS A 28 7.24 5.37 3.47
N PHE A 29 7.09 4.17 4.03
CA PHE A 29 7.46 3.88 5.41
C PHE A 29 7.73 2.39 5.64
N GLY A 30 8.47 2.05 6.70
CA GLY A 30 8.75 0.66 7.07
C GLY A 30 9.61 -0.05 6.03
N GLN A 31 9.56 -1.39 6.01
CA GLN A 31 10.42 -2.20 5.15
C GLN A 31 10.07 -2.03 3.67
N GLN A 32 11.08 -1.67 2.87
CA GLN A 32 10.99 -1.52 1.42
C GLN A 32 11.66 -2.70 0.72
N VAL A 33 11.01 -3.26 -0.29
CA VAL A 33 11.55 -4.29 -1.19
C VAL A 33 11.58 -3.72 -2.60
N LEU A 34 12.74 -3.25 -3.03
CA LEU A 34 12.91 -2.51 -4.27
C LEU A 34 13.52 -3.43 -5.33
N TYR A 35 12.78 -3.65 -6.41
CA TYR A 35 13.27 -4.37 -7.57
C TYR A 35 13.70 -3.37 -8.64
N PHE A 36 14.77 -3.69 -9.37
CA PHE A 36 15.23 -2.94 -10.54
C PHE A 36 15.93 -3.89 -11.52
N LYS A 37 16.20 -3.40 -12.72
CA LYS A 37 16.86 -4.20 -13.77
C LYS A 37 18.25 -4.66 -13.32
N GLU A 38 18.55 -5.94 -13.54
CA GLU A 38 19.84 -6.55 -13.24
C GLU A 38 21.01 -5.76 -13.85
N ARG A 39 22.04 -5.52 -13.03
CA ARG A 39 23.28 -4.86 -13.43
C ARG A 39 24.39 -5.03 -12.39
N ALA A 40 25.62 -4.79 -12.80
CA ALA A 40 26.72 -4.57 -11.87
C ALA A 40 26.51 -3.25 -11.11
N VAL A 41 26.71 -3.28 -9.79
CA VAL A 41 26.58 -2.13 -8.90
C VAL A 41 27.76 -2.14 -7.94
N ARG A 42 28.46 -1.01 -7.83
CA ARG A 42 29.51 -0.79 -6.84
C ARG A 42 29.05 0.12 -5.70
N PHE A 43 28.29 1.15 -6.04
CA PHE A 43 27.77 2.12 -5.09
C PHE A 43 26.25 2.21 -5.18
N ILE A 44 25.60 2.29 -4.02
CA ILE A 44 24.17 2.57 -3.88
C ILE A 44 24.05 3.86 -3.10
N ARG A 45 23.26 4.80 -3.62
CA ARG A 45 22.95 6.07 -2.98
C ARG A 45 21.45 6.19 -2.78
N ILE A 46 21.05 6.51 -1.56
CA ILE A 46 19.65 6.79 -1.21
C ILE A 46 19.58 8.26 -0.78
N GLU A 47 18.75 9.03 -1.45
CA GLU A 47 18.60 10.47 -1.22
C GLU A 47 17.19 10.78 -0.76
N SER A 48 17.05 11.41 0.42
CA SER A 48 15.78 12.00 0.84
C SER A 48 15.45 13.21 -0.01
N VAL A 49 14.17 13.37 -0.36
CA VAL A 49 13.67 14.60 -0.96
C VAL A 49 13.61 15.73 0.07
N ASP A 50 13.20 15.43 1.30
CA ASP A 50 12.95 16.42 2.34
C ASP A 50 14.15 16.63 3.27
N GLY A 51 15.31 16.07 2.91
CA GLY A 51 16.57 16.19 3.67
C GLY A 51 16.65 15.32 4.92
N TYR A 52 15.62 14.53 5.22
CA TYR A 52 15.59 13.59 6.33
C TYR A 52 15.34 12.17 5.82
N LEU A 53 16.23 11.25 6.14
CA LEU A 53 16.07 9.82 5.88
C LEU A 53 16.61 9.06 7.07
N GLU A 54 15.75 8.26 7.68
CA GLU A 54 16.11 7.35 8.76
C GLU A 54 16.16 5.93 8.21
N ILE A 55 17.35 5.31 8.28
CA ILE A 55 17.57 3.90 7.95
C ILE A 55 17.95 3.22 9.25
N ASP A 56 16.95 2.62 9.91
CA ASP A 56 17.10 2.12 11.28
C ASP A 56 17.91 0.82 11.38
N GLU A 57 17.68 -0.15 10.48
CA GLU A 57 18.16 -1.51 10.71
C GLU A 57 19.17 -2.00 9.67
N LYS A 58 18.76 -2.16 8.42
CA LYS A 58 19.54 -2.93 7.45
C LYS A 58 19.22 -2.55 6.01
N ILE A 59 20.27 -2.54 5.18
CA ILE A 59 20.16 -2.57 3.72
C ILE A 59 20.75 -3.88 3.25
N GLU A 60 20.02 -4.59 2.38
CA GLU A 60 20.48 -5.78 1.69
C GLU A 60 20.40 -5.57 0.18
N ALA A 61 21.45 -5.95 -0.53
CA ALA A 61 21.47 -6.01 -1.98
C ALA A 61 21.47 -7.49 -2.39
N LEU A 62 20.40 -7.93 -3.03
CA LEU A 62 20.16 -9.34 -3.35
C LEU A 62 19.89 -9.51 -4.84
N PHE A 63 20.27 -10.67 -5.38
CA PHE A 63 19.86 -11.09 -6.70
C PHE A 63 18.50 -11.79 -6.61
N ALA A 64 17.47 -11.22 -7.24
CA ALA A 64 16.14 -11.80 -7.21
C ALA A 64 16.07 -13.04 -8.11
N THR A 65 15.80 -14.20 -7.51
CA THR A 65 15.64 -15.49 -8.22
C THR A 65 14.19 -15.76 -8.63
N ASN A 66 13.24 -15.13 -7.94
CA ASN A 66 11.83 -15.23 -8.26
C ASN A 66 11.46 -14.18 -9.32
N PRO A 67 10.57 -14.52 -10.28
CA PRO A 67 10.06 -13.55 -11.23
C PRO A 67 9.34 -12.39 -10.52
N PHE A 68 9.65 -11.17 -10.96
CA PHE A 68 8.99 -9.94 -10.57
C PHE A 68 8.72 -9.09 -11.81
N GLU A 69 7.75 -8.20 -11.73
CA GLU A 69 7.39 -7.28 -12.82
C GLU A 69 7.56 -5.84 -12.32
N ILE A 70 8.15 -5.00 -13.15
CA ILE A 70 8.34 -3.58 -12.90
C ILE A 70 7.69 -2.82 -14.05
N ASP A 71 6.91 -1.81 -13.72
CA ASP A 71 6.37 -0.91 -14.72
C ASP A 71 7.50 -0.05 -15.32
N PRO A 72 7.72 -0.09 -16.65
CA PRO A 72 8.88 0.53 -17.27
C PRO A 72 8.85 2.07 -17.23
N VAL A 73 7.69 2.67 -16.94
CA VAL A 73 7.52 4.13 -16.89
C VAL A 73 7.75 4.65 -15.47
N THR A 74 7.10 4.02 -14.49
CA THR A 74 7.10 4.47 -13.09
C THR A 74 8.18 3.83 -12.25
N THR A 75 8.82 2.76 -12.73
CA THR A 75 9.78 1.91 -11.98
C THR A 75 9.18 1.21 -10.75
N LEU A 76 7.85 1.22 -10.63
CA LEU A 76 7.14 0.60 -9.53
C LEU A 76 6.91 -0.89 -9.76
N THR A 77 6.95 -1.66 -8.69
CA THR A 77 6.64 -3.09 -8.71
C THR A 77 5.17 -3.31 -9.08
N VAL A 78 4.93 -4.22 -10.03
CA VAL A 78 3.61 -4.75 -10.37
C VAL A 78 3.47 -6.10 -9.63
N PRO A 79 2.76 -6.15 -8.49
CA PRO A 79 2.63 -7.39 -7.73
C PRO A 79 1.82 -8.43 -8.50
N THR A 80 2.31 -9.66 -8.55
CA THR A 80 1.63 -10.82 -9.15
C THR A 80 1.03 -11.78 -8.12
N ARG A 81 1.29 -11.51 -6.83
CA ARG A 81 0.81 -12.28 -5.67
C ARG A 81 0.34 -11.33 -4.61
N ASN A 82 -0.58 -11.81 -3.75
CA ASN A 82 -1.11 -11.02 -2.65
C ASN A 82 0.02 -10.45 -1.76
N ILE A 83 0.14 -9.11 -1.74
CA ILE A 83 1.10 -8.35 -0.94
C ILE A 83 0.54 -7.96 0.43
N ILE A 84 -0.75 -8.15 0.67
CA ILE A 84 -1.35 -7.94 1.98
C ILE A 84 -1.16 -9.22 2.82
N PRO A 85 -0.45 -9.16 3.96
CA PRO A 85 -0.22 -10.33 4.81
C PRO A 85 -1.54 -11.01 5.17
N ASN A 86 -1.54 -12.35 5.18
CA ASN A 86 -2.67 -13.20 5.60
C ASN A 86 -2.94 -13.10 7.12
N LYS A 87 -3.02 -11.89 7.68
CA LYS A 87 -3.48 -11.63 9.03
C LYS A 87 -4.89 -11.06 8.94
N MET A 88 -5.81 -11.58 9.76
CA MET A 88 -7.13 -11.00 9.90
C MET A 88 -7.00 -9.51 10.20
N LEU A 89 -7.79 -8.68 9.51
CA LEU A 89 -7.89 -7.27 9.89
C LEU A 89 -8.28 -7.18 11.37
N PRO A 90 -7.77 -6.18 12.11
CA PRO A 90 -8.10 -6.04 13.52
C PRO A 90 -9.61 -6.03 13.73
N LYS A 91 -10.12 -6.86 14.64
CA LYS A 91 -11.53 -6.79 15.03
C LYS A 91 -11.75 -5.52 15.87
N TRP A 92 -12.26 -4.46 15.26
CA TRP A 92 -12.64 -3.25 15.99
C TRP A 92 -14.03 -3.42 16.61
N LYS A 93 -14.11 -3.42 17.95
CA LYS A 93 -15.39 -3.35 18.68
C LYS A 93 -15.76 -1.89 18.90
N SER A 94 -16.91 -1.43 18.40
CA SER A 94 -17.45 -0.12 18.82
C SER A 94 -17.97 -0.23 20.25
N THR A 95 -17.50 0.65 21.13
CA THR A 95 -18.11 0.85 22.44
C THR A 95 -19.35 1.72 22.23
N THR A 96 -20.54 1.15 22.43
CA THR A 96 -21.81 1.88 22.40
C THR A 96 -21.76 3.06 23.38
N GLY A 97 -21.74 4.28 22.85
CA GLY A 97 -21.68 5.52 23.61
C GLY A 97 -20.72 6.53 22.97
N ASN A 98 -21.18 7.22 21.91
CA ASN A 98 -20.52 8.39 21.29
C ASN A 98 -19.01 8.32 20.99
N GLY A 99 -18.41 7.13 20.94
CA GLY A 99 -16.99 6.95 20.66
C GLY A 99 -16.78 6.39 19.25
N PHE A 100 -16.35 7.24 18.32
CA PHE A 100 -15.71 6.75 17.10
C PHE A 100 -14.49 5.94 17.53
N THR A 101 -14.46 4.63 17.24
CA THR A 101 -13.26 3.84 17.46
C THR A 101 -12.25 4.19 16.40
N THR A 102 -11.43 5.20 16.68
CA THR A 102 -10.16 5.38 16.02
C THR A 102 -9.21 4.29 16.51
N GLY A 103 -8.67 3.52 15.57
CA GLY A 103 -7.71 2.48 15.89
C GLY A 103 -6.67 2.44 14.80
N ILE A 104 -5.40 2.43 15.19
CA ILE A 104 -4.26 2.29 14.29
C ILE A 104 -3.60 0.96 14.64
N HIS A 105 -3.45 0.09 13.65
CA HIS A 105 -2.72 -1.16 13.78
C HIS A 105 -1.50 -1.12 12.87
N PHE A 106 -0.34 -1.43 13.45
CA PHE A 106 0.93 -1.57 12.74
C PHE A 106 1.26 -3.05 12.62
N SER A 107 1.55 -3.50 11.41
CA SER A 107 2.13 -4.82 11.20
C SER A 107 3.06 -4.80 10.01
N ASN A 108 4.31 -5.26 10.20
CA ASN A 108 5.27 -5.51 9.12
C ASN A 108 5.45 -4.34 8.13
N GLY A 109 5.45 -3.10 8.61
CA GLY A 109 5.59 -1.92 7.74
C GLY A 109 4.31 -1.50 7.02
N GLU A 110 3.14 -1.93 7.49
CA GLU A 110 1.83 -1.52 6.96
C GLU A 110 0.95 -0.94 8.07
N VAL A 111 0.11 0.04 7.71
CA VAL A 111 -0.75 0.75 8.66
C VAL A 111 -2.19 0.55 8.27
N ILE A 112 -2.99 0.09 9.22
CA ILE A 112 -4.44 0.02 9.07
C ILE A 112 -5.05 0.99 10.06
N GLN A 113 -5.77 1.99 9.53
CA GLN A 113 -6.48 2.99 10.33
C GLN A 113 -7.98 2.84 10.12
N ARG A 114 -8.74 2.89 11.22
CA ARG A 114 -10.19 3.02 11.17
C ARG A 114 -10.60 4.41 11.63
N LYS A 115 -11.45 5.09 10.84
CA LYS A 115 -12.06 6.37 11.18
C LYS A 115 -13.54 6.34 10.82
N GLY A 116 -14.37 5.98 11.79
CA GLY A 116 -15.83 5.85 11.58
C GLY A 116 -16.20 4.73 10.61
N ASP A 117 -16.78 5.12 9.47
CA ASP A 117 -17.22 4.30 8.33
C ASP A 117 -16.08 3.99 7.33
N VAL A 118 -14.87 4.47 7.62
CA VAL A 118 -13.73 4.38 6.71
C VAL A 118 -12.64 3.47 7.30
N ILE A 119 -12.15 2.56 6.46
CA ILE A 119 -10.90 1.81 6.66
C ILE A 119 -9.87 2.35 5.69
N ILE A 120 -8.68 2.70 6.18
CA ILE A 120 -7.53 3.11 5.39
C ILE A 120 -6.43 2.06 5.59
N TYR A 121 -5.91 1.55 4.48
CA TYR A 121 -4.73 0.70 4.43
C TYR A 121 -3.60 1.47 3.76
N GLN A 122 -2.41 1.47 4.34
CA GLN A 122 -1.20 2.04 3.76
C GLN A 122 -0.17 0.92 3.53
N PHE A 123 0.30 0.81 2.30
CA PHE A 123 1.44 -0.04 1.94
C PHE A 123 2.76 0.59 2.42
N SER A 124 3.77 -0.24 2.67
CA SER A 124 5.11 0.26 3.00
C SER A 124 5.71 1.09 1.86
N GLN A 125 5.40 0.69 0.62
CA GLN A 125 5.94 1.26 -0.61
C GLN A 125 4.83 1.38 -1.68
N PRO A 126 5.01 2.23 -2.70
CA PRO A 126 4.10 2.30 -3.86
C PRO A 126 4.13 1.02 -4.71
N TYR A 127 2.96 0.64 -5.24
CA TYR A 127 2.77 -0.46 -6.17
C TYR A 127 1.86 -0.07 -7.34
N ILE A 128 1.99 -0.74 -8.49
CA ILE A 128 1.00 -0.67 -9.57
C ILE A 128 -0.10 -1.71 -9.30
N ILE A 129 -1.29 -1.26 -8.93
CA ILE A 129 -2.41 -2.13 -8.59
C ILE A 129 -3.60 -1.84 -9.50
N GLY A 130 -4.34 -2.87 -9.89
CA GLY A 130 -5.60 -2.76 -10.62
C GLY A 130 -6.72 -3.67 -10.08
N SER A 131 -6.50 -4.35 -8.95
CA SER A 131 -7.51 -5.22 -8.38
C SER A 131 -7.38 -5.40 -6.87
N LEU A 132 -8.52 -5.64 -6.22
CA LEU A 132 -8.65 -5.94 -4.80
C LEU A 132 -9.70 -7.03 -4.59
N LYS A 133 -9.52 -7.87 -3.58
CA LYS A 133 -10.48 -8.88 -3.18
C LYS A 133 -10.85 -8.69 -1.71
N LEU A 134 -12.13 -8.58 -1.42
CA LEU A 134 -12.67 -8.22 -0.11
C LEU A 134 -13.65 -9.28 0.37
N LEU A 135 -13.62 -9.60 1.66
CA LEU A 135 -14.59 -10.48 2.29
C LEU A 135 -15.43 -9.73 3.33
N PHE A 136 -16.73 -9.63 3.05
CA PHE A 136 -17.72 -9.05 3.96
C PHE A 136 -18.56 -10.15 4.64
N SER A 137 -18.82 -10.03 5.95
CA SER A 137 -19.76 -10.92 6.66
C SER A 137 -21.22 -10.68 6.28
N ASP A 138 -21.57 -9.43 6.02
CA ASP A 138 -22.96 -9.01 5.88
C ASP A 138 -23.15 -8.26 4.56
N ILE A 139 -24.40 -7.92 4.24
CA ILE A 139 -24.75 -7.10 3.09
C ILE A 139 -24.23 -5.67 3.31
N ARG A 140 -23.49 -5.13 2.33
CA ARG A 140 -22.81 -3.83 2.39
C ARG A 140 -22.92 -3.06 1.10
N SER A 141 -22.85 -1.74 1.23
CA SER A 141 -22.68 -0.82 0.10
C SER A 141 -21.40 -0.03 0.35
N TYR A 142 -20.41 -0.14 -0.53
CA TYR A 142 -19.10 0.44 -0.28
C TYR A 142 -18.51 1.12 -1.52
N VAL A 143 -17.57 2.01 -1.24
CA VAL A 143 -16.76 2.70 -2.23
C VAL A 143 -15.30 2.43 -1.91
N ILE A 144 -14.52 2.15 -2.95
CA ILE A 144 -13.06 2.07 -2.85
C ILE A 144 -12.46 3.30 -3.52
N SER A 145 -11.57 3.96 -2.78
CA SER A 145 -10.71 5.00 -3.31
C SER A 145 -9.25 4.62 -3.09
N VAL A 146 -8.37 5.02 -4.00
CA VAL A 146 -6.92 4.82 -3.88
C VAL A 146 -6.20 6.15 -3.94
N LYS A 147 -4.99 6.21 -3.36
CA LYS A 147 -4.14 7.40 -3.36
C LYS A 147 -2.68 6.97 -3.52
N ALA A 148 -1.97 7.60 -4.44
CA ALA A 148 -0.50 7.49 -4.53
C ALA A 148 0.20 8.71 -3.93
N ASN A 149 -0.39 9.89 -4.10
CA ASN A 149 0.15 11.21 -3.71
C ASN A 149 -0.86 11.99 -2.85
N ASP A 150 -1.30 13.16 -3.32
CA ASP A 150 -2.14 14.10 -2.57
C ASP A 150 -3.65 13.80 -2.68
N ASN A 151 -4.10 13.21 -3.80
CA ASN A 151 -5.53 13.12 -4.12
C ASN A 151 -6.07 11.69 -4.09
N TRP A 152 -7.20 11.51 -3.39
CA TRP A 152 -7.97 10.28 -3.42
C TRP A 152 -8.75 10.17 -4.74
N THR A 153 -8.61 9.05 -5.42
CA THR A 153 -9.38 8.73 -6.64
C THR A 153 -10.33 7.59 -6.34
N ARG A 154 -11.64 7.79 -6.55
CA ARG A 154 -12.63 6.73 -6.45
C ARG A 154 -12.48 5.79 -7.63
N VAL A 155 -12.19 4.52 -7.36
CA VAL A 155 -11.91 3.50 -8.40
C VAL A 155 -12.98 2.42 -8.50
N PHE A 156 -13.77 2.21 -7.44
CA PHE A 156 -14.80 1.18 -7.44
C PHE A 156 -15.96 1.55 -6.52
N SER A 157 -17.15 1.04 -6.81
CA SER A 157 -18.27 1.09 -5.89
C SER A 157 -19.27 0.00 -6.17
N GLU A 158 -19.85 -0.53 -5.10
CA GLU A 158 -20.85 -1.57 -5.17
C GLU A 158 -21.87 -1.41 -4.05
N LYS A 159 -23.10 -1.90 -4.27
CA LYS A 159 -24.21 -1.74 -3.33
C LYS A 159 -24.87 -3.07 -3.02
N ASN A 160 -25.27 -3.24 -1.76
CA ASN A 160 -26.05 -4.37 -1.26
C ASN A 160 -25.43 -5.75 -1.58
N VAL A 161 -24.14 -5.93 -1.29
CA VAL A 161 -23.40 -7.18 -1.52
C VAL A 161 -22.81 -7.77 -0.25
N SER A 162 -22.68 -9.09 -0.20
CA SER A 162 -22.07 -9.84 0.90
C SER A 162 -21.06 -10.86 0.37
N GLY A 163 -20.24 -11.43 1.26
CA GLY A 163 -19.27 -12.46 0.89
C GLY A 163 -18.05 -11.91 0.16
N TRP A 164 -17.42 -12.77 -0.64
CA TRP A 164 -16.24 -12.40 -1.43
C TRP A 164 -16.61 -11.50 -2.61
N ARG A 165 -15.97 -10.34 -2.69
CA ARG A 165 -16.10 -9.37 -3.78
C ARG A 165 -14.75 -9.07 -4.40
N THR A 166 -14.73 -8.98 -5.72
CA THR A 166 -13.54 -8.58 -6.47
C THR A 166 -13.81 -7.21 -7.08
N ALA A 167 -12.97 -6.23 -6.74
CA ALA A 167 -12.98 -4.93 -7.36
C ALA A 167 -11.82 -4.85 -8.36
N THR A 168 -12.13 -4.55 -9.62
CA THR A 168 -11.13 -4.33 -10.68
C THR A 168 -11.24 -2.90 -11.19
N PHE A 169 -10.10 -2.27 -11.45
CA PHE A 169 -9.99 -0.90 -11.92
C PHE A 169 -8.72 -0.71 -12.75
N GLU A 170 -8.57 0.45 -13.38
CA GLU A 170 -7.38 0.77 -14.18
C GLU A 170 -6.10 0.68 -13.33
N LYS A 171 -5.11 -0.05 -13.83
CA LYS A 171 -3.80 -0.21 -13.18
C LYS A 171 -3.19 1.18 -12.96
N GLN A 172 -2.88 1.51 -11.72
CA GLN A 172 -2.29 2.79 -11.36
C GLN A 172 -1.38 2.66 -10.13
N PRO A 173 -0.46 3.62 -9.90
CA PRO A 173 0.26 3.73 -8.64
C PRO A 173 -0.70 3.84 -7.46
N VAL A 174 -0.43 3.09 -6.39
CA VAL A 174 -1.21 3.11 -5.15
C VAL A 174 -0.27 2.97 -3.96
N VAL A 175 -0.44 3.85 -2.98
CA VAL A 175 0.20 3.78 -1.64
C VAL A 175 -0.87 3.54 -0.56
N PHE A 176 -2.05 4.14 -0.73
CA PHE A 176 -3.17 3.97 0.19
C PHE A 176 -4.42 3.43 -0.50
N ILE A 177 -5.13 2.59 0.22
CA ILE A 177 -6.48 2.12 -0.12
C ILE A 177 -7.44 2.63 0.95
N GLN A 178 -8.55 3.21 0.53
CA GLN A 178 -9.66 3.60 1.38
C GLN A 178 -10.89 2.78 1.01
N ILE A 179 -11.48 2.11 2.00
CA ILE A 179 -12.76 1.42 1.87
C ILE A 179 -13.75 2.16 2.76
N ARG A 180 -14.77 2.76 2.14
CA ARG A 180 -15.81 3.52 2.82
C ARG A 180 -17.15 2.81 2.70
N ASP A 181 -17.82 2.60 3.83
CA ASP A 181 -19.22 2.18 3.82
C ASP A 181 -20.14 3.36 3.46
N THR A 182 -21.19 3.10 2.70
CA THR A 182 -22.18 4.08 2.27
C THR A 182 -23.59 3.78 2.78
N ALA A 183 -23.77 2.70 3.54
CA ALA A 183 -25.02 2.37 4.21
C ALA A 183 -25.13 3.09 5.58
N PRO A 184 -26.35 3.41 6.04
CA PRO A 184 -26.56 4.05 7.34
C PRO A 184 -26.10 3.16 8.51
N LEU A 185 -25.49 3.82 9.51
CA LEU A 185 -24.60 3.32 10.58
C LEU A 185 -25.19 2.33 11.61
N THR A 186 -26.16 1.49 11.26
CA THR A 186 -26.87 0.69 12.29
C THR A 186 -26.10 -0.53 12.79
N ASN A 187 -24.99 -0.95 12.17
CA ASN A 187 -24.26 -2.15 12.61
C ASN A 187 -22.73 -2.05 12.49
N ILE A 188 -22.03 -2.57 13.51
CA ILE A 188 -20.57 -2.59 13.63
C ILE A 188 -19.96 -3.60 12.64
N TYR A 189 -19.03 -3.14 11.81
CA TYR A 189 -18.42 -3.91 10.72
C TYR A 189 -17.24 -4.80 11.15
N ASN A 190 -17.18 -5.98 10.56
CA ASN A 190 -15.96 -6.78 10.43
C ASN A 190 -15.65 -6.91 8.93
N LEU A 191 -14.74 -6.11 8.36
CA LEU A 191 -14.07 -6.51 7.11
C LEU A 191 -13.14 -7.66 7.51
N PHE A 192 -13.37 -8.87 6.98
CA PHE A 192 -12.66 -10.05 7.46
C PHE A 192 -11.31 -10.22 6.79
N LYS A 193 -11.26 -9.93 5.49
CA LYS A 193 -10.09 -10.16 4.67
C LYS A 193 -10.02 -9.18 3.51
N LEU A 194 -8.79 -8.78 3.21
CA LEU A 194 -8.42 -7.97 2.06
C LEU A 194 -7.23 -8.65 1.40
N GLU A 195 -7.31 -8.84 0.09
CA GLU A 195 -6.21 -9.33 -0.75
C GLU A 195 -5.94 -8.31 -1.86
N CYS A 196 -4.67 -8.06 -2.14
CA CYS A 196 -4.22 -7.13 -3.15
C CYS A 196 -2.91 -7.65 -3.76
N PRO A 197 -2.79 -7.82 -5.09
CA PRO A 197 -3.89 -7.82 -6.05
C PRO A 197 -4.88 -8.96 -5.76
N ALA A 198 -6.05 -8.92 -6.38
CA ALA A 198 -7.00 -10.03 -6.30
C ALA A 198 -6.40 -11.30 -6.95
N THR A 199 -6.26 -12.37 -6.17
CA THR A 199 -5.81 -13.70 -6.61
C THR A 199 -6.93 -14.73 -6.59
#